data_AF-A0A923PZU0-F1
#
_entry.id   AF-A0A923PZU0-F1
#
_cell.length_a   1.000
_cell.length_b   1.000
_cell.length_c   1.000
_cell.angle_alpha   90.00
_cell.angle_beta   90.00
_cell.angle_gamma   90.00
#
_symmetry.space_group_name_H-M   'P 1'
#
loop_
_entity.id
_entity.type
_entity.pdbx_description
1 polymer ?
#
loop_
_entity_poly.entity_id
_entity_poly.type
_entity_poly.pdbx_seq_one_letter_code
_entity_poly.pdbx_strand_id
1 'polypeptide(L)'
;MNESRPIKVSFSFYPTDMSVLADRVAGLKKAGVMVRSATVLRALIHLTPPGEMIAHAVRLAGENALGETAPNDDNVSGHPTVDLPKDDVKKLDGVVLHLAKAKIIATRAYVVRAILRAAPDGKKLAPAVEKFLADFPNKPRGLSKIRLARLAKDHG
;
A
#
# COMPACT_ATOMS: atom_id res chain seq x y z
N MET A 1 -26.25 -0.54 1.42
CA MET A 1 -25.19 -1.11 2.28
C MET A 1 -24.48 0.05 2.96
N ASN A 2 -24.39 0.03 4.29
CA ASN A 2 -23.80 1.13 5.07
C ASN A 2 -22.27 1.05 4.89
N GLU A 3 -21.72 1.74 3.89
CA GLU A 3 -20.26 1.76 3.66
C GLU A 3 -19.57 2.35 4.90
N SER A 4 -18.90 1.49 5.67
CA SER A 4 -18.10 1.91 6.82
C SER A 4 -17.04 2.89 6.34
N ARG A 5 -16.89 4.02 7.05
CA ARG A 5 -15.91 5.05 6.68
C ARG A 5 -14.51 4.43 6.63
N PRO A 6 -13.69 4.74 5.60
CA PRO A 6 -12.31 4.28 5.55
C PRO A 6 -11.53 4.69 6.79
N ILE A 7 -10.67 3.79 7.26
CA ILE A 7 -9.78 3.98 8.41
C ILE A 7 -8.46 4.54 7.89
N LYS A 8 -8.02 5.67 8.46
CA LYS A 8 -6.70 6.24 8.17
C LYS A 8 -5.62 5.45 8.91
N VAL A 9 -4.64 4.94 8.16
CA VAL A 9 -3.51 4.20 8.70
C VAL A 9 -2.22 4.77 8.13
N SER A 10 -1.26 5.09 9.00
CA SER A 10 0.09 5.51 8.62
C SER A 10 1.06 4.35 8.84
N PHE A 11 2.00 4.17 7.92
CA PHE A 11 3.03 3.13 8.02
C PHE A 11 4.42 3.75 8.07
N SER A 12 5.30 3.26 8.95
CA SER A 12 6.68 3.73 9.03
C SER A 12 7.56 3.04 7.99
N PHE A 13 8.15 3.83 7.09
CA PHE A 13 8.96 3.37 5.96
C PHE A 13 10.40 3.85 6.09
N TYR A 14 11.36 2.97 5.80
CA TYR A 14 12.78 3.30 5.73
C TYR A 14 13.14 3.87 4.35
N PRO A 15 14.34 4.46 4.17
CA PRO A 15 14.75 5.03 2.89
C PRO A 15 14.59 4.07 1.71
N THR A 16 14.99 2.80 1.88
CA THR A 16 14.86 1.75 0.85
C THR A 16 13.40 1.52 0.47
N ASP A 17 12.48 1.50 1.44
CA ASP A 17 11.05 1.32 1.15
C ASP A 17 10.48 2.51 0.38
N MET A 18 10.91 3.72 0.73
CA MET A 18 10.50 4.94 0.04
C MET A 18 11.00 4.97 -1.40
N SER A 19 12.24 4.52 -1.66
CA SER A 19 12.77 4.39 -3.02
C SER A 19 11.97 3.37 -3.83
N VAL A 20 11.74 2.18 -3.28
CA VAL A 20 10.95 1.14 -3.96
C VAL A 20 9.54 1.66 -4.26
N LEU A 21 8.91 2.36 -3.31
CA LEU A 21 7.59 2.96 -3.53
C LEU A 21 7.61 4.01 -4.66
N ALA A 22 8.62 4.87 -4.70
CA ALA A 22 8.80 5.86 -5.75
C ALA A 22 8.99 5.19 -7.13
N ASP A 23 9.79 4.13 -7.20
CA ASP A 23 10.03 3.36 -8.41
C ASP A 23 8.76 2.68 -8.92
N ARG A 24 7.94 2.12 -8.02
CA ARG A 24 6.63 1.53 -8.39
C ARG A 24 5.68 2.60 -8.94
N VAL A 25 5.61 3.78 -8.31
CA VAL A 25 4.81 4.90 -8.81
C VAL A 25 5.31 5.37 -10.19
N ALA A 26 6.62 5.53 -10.36
CA ALA A 26 7.21 5.94 -11.62
C ALA A 26 6.96 4.90 -12.73
N GLY A 27 7.09 3.62 -12.43
CA GLY A 27 6.80 2.52 -13.35
C GLY A 27 5.33 2.50 -13.79
N LEU A 28 4.39 2.68 -12.86
CA LEU A 28 2.96 2.75 -13.17
C LEU A 28 2.63 3.96 -14.05
N LYS A 29 3.21 5.13 -13.76
CA LYS A 29 3.05 6.33 -14.61
C LYS A 29 3.59 6.12 -16.02
N LYS A 30 4.76 5.48 -16.16
CA LYS A 30 5.32 5.12 -17.47
C LYS A 30 4.44 4.13 -18.24
N ALA A 31 3.64 3.33 -17.54
CA ALA A 31 2.66 2.42 -18.12
C ALA A 31 1.30 3.07 -18.40
N GLY A 32 1.13 4.37 -18.17
CA GLY A 32 -0.12 5.12 -18.39
C GLY A 32 -1.04 5.23 -17.16
N VAL A 33 -0.69 4.59 -16.05
CA VAL A 33 -1.53 4.59 -14.83
C VAL A 33 -1.14 5.74 -13.91
N MET A 34 -1.95 6.79 -13.89
CA MET A 34 -1.71 7.98 -13.05
C MET A 34 -2.09 7.74 -11.59
N VAL A 35 -1.11 7.32 -10.78
CA VAL A 35 -1.30 7.02 -9.35
C VAL A 35 -0.41 7.82 -8.41
N ARG A 36 -0.84 7.89 -7.15
CA ARG A 36 -0.07 8.40 -6.00
C ARG A 36 0.41 7.23 -5.15
N SER A 37 1.44 7.45 -4.33
CA SER A 37 2.01 6.43 -3.45
C SER A 37 0.96 5.75 -2.55
N ALA A 38 0.05 6.53 -1.94
CA ALA A 38 -1.03 5.99 -1.11
C ALA A 38 -1.99 5.06 -1.90
N THR A 39 -2.21 5.34 -3.18
CA THR A 39 -3.05 4.50 -4.06
C THR A 39 -2.35 3.18 -4.37
N VAL A 40 -1.04 3.22 -4.64
CA VAL A 40 -0.24 2.00 -4.85
C VAL A 40 -0.30 1.11 -3.61
N LEU A 41 -0.06 1.69 -2.43
CA LEU A 41 -0.12 0.93 -1.17
C LEU A 41 -1.52 0.36 -0.91
N ARG A 42 -2.58 1.13 -1.16
CA ARG A 42 -3.96 0.63 -1.02
C ARG A 42 -4.23 -0.54 -1.97
N ALA A 43 -3.80 -0.42 -3.24
CA ALA A 43 -3.96 -1.49 -4.22
C ALA A 43 -3.19 -2.75 -3.81
N LEU A 44 -1.93 -2.63 -3.39
CA LEU A 44 -1.12 -3.77 -2.94
C LEU A 44 -1.76 -4.46 -1.73
N ILE A 45 -2.19 -3.68 -0.71
CA ILE A 45 -2.87 -4.25 0.46
C ILE A 45 -4.14 -4.98 0.04
N HIS A 46 -4.92 -4.43 -0.88
CA HIS A 46 -6.17 -5.02 -1.31
C HIS A 46 -5.97 -6.30 -2.12
N LEU A 47 -5.09 -6.25 -3.12
CA LEU A 47 -4.89 -7.30 -4.11
C LEU A 47 -4.11 -8.50 -3.59
N THR A 48 -3.20 -8.31 -2.63
CA THR A 48 -2.40 -9.40 -2.09
C THR A 48 -3.22 -10.23 -1.09
N PRO A 49 -3.39 -11.55 -1.30
CA PRO A 49 -4.08 -12.41 -0.36
C PRO A 49 -3.26 -12.63 0.92
N PRO A 50 -3.90 -12.97 2.06
CA PRO A 50 -3.21 -13.13 3.34
C PRO A 50 -2.05 -14.14 3.31
N GLY A 51 -2.18 -15.24 2.57
CA GLY A 51 -1.13 -16.25 2.44
C GLY A 51 0.14 -15.71 1.79
N GLU A 52 0.00 -14.90 0.74
CA GLU A 52 1.14 -14.23 0.10
C GLU A 52 1.75 -13.15 0.99
N MET A 53 0.92 -12.39 1.73
CA MET A 53 1.42 -11.43 2.72
C MET A 53 2.31 -12.10 3.77
N ILE A 54 1.88 -13.26 4.29
CA ILE A 54 2.65 -14.06 5.24
C ILE A 54 3.96 -14.55 4.60
N ALA A 55 3.89 -15.15 3.41
CA ALA A 55 5.06 -15.66 2.71
C ALA A 55 6.11 -14.56 2.46
N HIS A 56 5.70 -13.38 2.01
CA HIS A 56 6.61 -12.26 1.81
C HIS A 56 7.20 -11.72 3.11
N ALA A 57 6.42 -11.67 4.19
CA ALA A 57 6.90 -11.26 5.50
C ALA A 57 7.93 -12.25 6.07
N VAL A 58 7.69 -13.56 5.95
CA VAL A 58 8.64 -14.60 6.36
C VAL A 58 9.92 -14.52 5.52
N ARG A 59 9.79 -14.35 4.20
CA ARG A 59 10.95 -14.20 3.31
C ARG A 59 11.81 -13.00 3.71
N LEU A 60 11.19 -11.84 3.96
CA LEU A 60 11.91 -10.65 4.42
C LEU A 60 12.61 -10.88 5.76
N ALA A 61 11.99 -11.64 6.68
CA ALA A 61 12.62 -11.99 7.95
C ALA A 61 13.86 -12.88 7.74
N GLY A 62 13.78 -13.83 6.80
CA GLY A 62 14.91 -14.67 6.38
C GLY A 62 16.04 -13.85 5.76
N GLU A 63 15.75 -13.00 4.78
CA GLU A 63 16.75 -12.14 4.12
C GLU A 63 17.47 -11.22 5.14
N ASN A 64 16.71 -10.65 6.09
CA ASN A 64 17.30 -9.85 7.17
C ASN A 64 18.22 -10.68 8.08
N ALA A 65 17.82 -11.90 8.43
CA ALA A 65 18.62 -12.79 9.27
C ALA A 65 19.90 -13.26 8.57
N LEU A 66 19.87 -13.38 7.25
CA LEU A 66 21.02 -13.74 6.41
C LEU A 66 21.91 -12.53 6.07
N GLY A 67 21.50 -11.30 6.41
CA GLY A 67 22.21 -10.07 6.03
C GLY A 67 22.16 -9.75 4.54
N GLU A 68 21.25 -10.39 3.79
CA GLU A 68 21.08 -10.23 2.35
C GLU A 68 20.34 -8.94 1.99
N THR A 69 19.63 -8.36 2.95
CA THR A 69 19.11 -7.00 2.81
C THR A 69 20.17 -5.99 3.19
N ALA A 70 20.36 -4.96 2.36
CA ALA A 70 21.10 -3.76 2.77
C ALA A 70 20.55 -3.28 4.13
N PRO A 71 21.41 -2.97 5.12
CA PRO A 71 20.95 -2.45 6.40
C PRO A 71 20.04 -1.27 6.11
N ASN A 72 18.79 -1.31 6.61
CA ASN A 72 18.01 -0.10 6.61
C ASN A 72 18.77 0.87 7.51
N ASP A 73 18.96 2.10 7.07
CA ASP A 73 19.30 3.18 7.98
C ASP A 73 18.25 3.15 9.11
N ASP A 74 18.68 3.17 10.38
CA ASP A 74 17.79 2.97 11.54
C ASP A 74 16.71 4.06 11.64
N ASN A 75 16.88 5.12 10.85
CA ASN A 75 15.97 6.26 10.77
C ASN A 75 14.77 5.98 9.84
N VAL A 76 13.57 6.15 10.38
CA VAL A 76 12.34 6.18 9.58
C VAL A 76 12.36 7.42 8.67
N SER A 77 12.22 7.20 7.37
CA SER A 77 12.31 8.24 6.33
C SER A 77 10.94 8.78 5.91
N GLY A 78 9.87 8.00 6.09
CA GLY A 78 8.53 8.43 5.68
C GLY A 78 7.39 7.74 6.41
N HIS A 79 6.24 8.43 6.42
CA HIS A 79 4.98 7.95 7.00
C HIS A 79 3.83 8.04 5.98
N PRO A 80 3.83 7.25 4.88
CA PRO A 80 2.70 7.23 3.97
C PRO A 80 1.40 6.88 4.69
N THR A 81 0.42 7.77 4.60
CA THR A 81 -0.93 7.57 5.14
C THR A 81 -1.89 7.11 4.06
N VAL A 82 -2.62 6.04 4.33
CA VAL A 82 -3.62 5.44 3.44
C VAL A 82 -4.99 5.43 4.10
N ASP A 83 -6.03 5.58 3.29
CA ASP A 83 -7.43 5.35 3.69
C ASP A 83 -7.79 3.91 3.31
N LEU A 84 -8.01 3.03 4.29
CA LEU A 84 -8.28 1.59 4.10
C LEU A 84 -9.72 1.22 4.49
N PRO A 85 -10.39 0.33 3.73
CA PRO A 85 -11.59 -0.35 4.18
C PRO A 85 -11.32 -1.13 5.49
N LYS A 86 -12.36 -1.28 6.32
CA LYS A 86 -12.26 -2.01 7.59
C LYS A 86 -11.76 -3.45 7.40
N ASP A 87 -12.16 -4.11 6.30
CA ASP A 87 -11.78 -5.49 6.04
C ASP A 87 -10.30 -5.63 5.62
N ASP A 88 -9.74 -4.63 4.93
CA ASP A 88 -8.30 -4.60 4.64
C ASP A 88 -7.48 -4.39 5.91
N VAL A 89 -7.98 -3.59 6.87
CA VAL A 89 -7.33 -3.44 8.18
C VAL A 89 -7.38 -4.76 8.96
N LYS A 90 -8.54 -5.41 9.02
CA LYS A 90 -8.69 -6.74 9.67
C LYS A 90 -7.80 -7.80 9.03
N LYS A 91 -7.66 -7.76 7.70
CA LYS A 91 -6.76 -8.65 6.95
C LYS A 91 -5.31 -8.47 7.42
N LEU A 92 -4.83 -7.24 7.51
CA LEU A 92 -3.49 -6.96 8.03
C LEU A 92 -3.32 -7.43 9.48
N ASP A 93 -4.33 -7.21 10.33
CA ASP A 93 -4.30 -7.69 11.72
C ASP A 93 -4.24 -9.22 11.82
N GLY A 94 -5.00 -9.92 10.98
CA GLY A 94 -4.98 -11.38 10.91
C GLY A 94 -3.61 -11.92 10.50
N VAL A 95 -2.95 -11.27 9.53
CA VAL A 95 -1.58 -11.62 9.11
C VAL A 95 -0.59 -11.39 10.24
N VAL A 96 -0.65 -10.24 10.91
CA VAL A 96 0.22 -9.93 12.06
C VAL A 96 0.05 -10.96 13.18
N LEU A 97 -1.20 -11.31 13.52
CA LEU A 97 -1.49 -12.33 14.52
C LEU A 97 -0.95 -13.71 14.12
N HIS A 98 -1.05 -14.07 12.84
CA HIS A 98 -0.50 -15.32 12.33
C HIS A 98 1.02 -15.37 12.45
N LEU A 99 1.71 -14.30 12.06
CA LEU A 99 3.17 -14.19 12.19
C LEU A 99 3.63 -14.26 13.65
N ALA A 100 2.89 -13.63 14.57
CA ALA A 100 3.18 -13.69 16.00
C ALA A 100 3.09 -15.13 16.54
N LYS A 101 2.12 -15.94 16.08
CA LYS A 101 2.05 -17.38 16.43
C LYS A 101 3.26 -18.16 15.94
N ALA A 102 3.86 -17.75 14.82
CA ALA A 102 5.12 -18.28 14.31
C ALA A 102 6.37 -17.65 14.96
N LYS A 103 6.21 -16.87 16.04
CA LYS A 103 7.27 -16.14 16.75
C LYS A 103 8.01 -15.08 15.91
N ILE A 104 7.39 -14.62 14.83
CA ILE A 104 7.90 -13.52 14.01
C ILE A 104 7.24 -12.22 14.48
N ILE A 105 8.02 -11.32 15.09
CA ILE A 105 7.54 -10.02 15.55
C ILE A 105 7.38 -9.10 14.33
N ALA A 106 6.15 -8.93 13.85
CA ALA A 106 5.83 -8.08 12.71
C ALA A 106 4.74 -7.06 13.06
N THR A 107 4.90 -5.83 12.59
CA THR A 107 3.84 -4.81 12.63
C THR A 107 3.09 -4.76 11.29
N ARG A 108 1.95 -4.06 11.22
CA ARG A 108 1.29 -3.80 9.92
C ARG A 108 2.24 -3.15 8.91
N ALA A 109 3.06 -2.20 9.37
CA ALA A 109 4.06 -1.54 8.52
C ALA A 109 5.09 -2.55 7.99
N TYR A 110 5.55 -3.48 8.83
CA TYR A 110 6.44 -4.56 8.40
C TYR A 110 5.83 -5.38 7.25
N VAL A 111 4.58 -5.82 7.40
CA VAL A 111 3.86 -6.58 6.35
C VAL A 111 3.72 -5.76 5.07
N VAL A 112 3.34 -4.49 5.17
CA VAL A 112 3.17 -3.60 4.01
C VAL A 112 4.50 -3.35 3.29
N ARG A 113 5.62 -3.23 4.02
CA ARG A 113 6.95 -3.14 3.41
C ARG A 113 7.34 -4.44 2.70
N ALA A 114 7.05 -5.59 3.30
CA ALA A 114 7.35 -6.89 2.70
C ALA A 114 6.62 -7.09 1.37
N ILE A 115 5.31 -6.79 1.31
CA ILE A 115 4.55 -6.87 0.06
C ILE A 115 5.03 -5.83 -0.96
N LEU A 116 5.42 -4.63 -0.54
CA LEU A 116 5.93 -3.61 -1.45
C LEU A 116 7.25 -4.04 -2.10
N ARG A 117 8.18 -4.58 -1.31
CA ARG A 117 9.48 -5.07 -1.80
C ARG A 117 9.32 -6.28 -2.72
N ALA A 118 8.35 -7.15 -2.44
CA ALA A 118 8.04 -8.31 -3.26
C ALA A 118 7.19 -7.98 -4.50
N ALA A 119 6.50 -6.82 -4.52
CA ALA A 119 5.62 -6.45 -5.61
C ALA A 119 6.39 -6.39 -6.94
N PRO A 120 5.78 -6.87 -8.05
CA PRO A 120 6.39 -6.76 -9.37
C PRO A 120 6.59 -5.28 -9.75
N ASP A 121 7.41 -5.03 -10.77
CA ASP A 121 7.61 -3.68 -11.29
C ASP A 121 6.28 -3.00 -11.70
N GLY A 122 6.32 -1.67 -11.81
CA GLY A 122 5.13 -0.89 -12.11
C GLY A 122 4.47 -1.22 -13.46
N LYS A 123 5.21 -1.77 -14.44
CA LYS A 123 4.63 -2.15 -15.73
C LYS A 123 3.79 -3.42 -15.61
N LYS A 124 4.31 -4.43 -14.93
CA LYS A 124 3.59 -5.69 -14.66
C LYS A 124 2.40 -5.48 -13.71
N LEU A 125 2.51 -4.50 -12.81
CA LEU A 125 1.45 -4.18 -11.86
C LEU A 125 0.29 -3.37 -12.48
N ALA A 126 0.52 -2.70 -13.62
CA ALA A 126 -0.42 -1.74 -14.21
C ALA A 126 -1.83 -2.30 -14.44
N PRO A 127 -2.04 -3.47 -15.09
CA PRO A 127 -3.39 -3.96 -15.36
C PRO A 127 -4.20 -4.22 -14.09
N ALA A 128 -3.56 -4.75 -13.04
CA ALA A 128 -4.21 -5.03 -11.77
C ALA A 128 -4.57 -3.74 -11.02
N VAL A 129 -3.71 -2.72 -11.08
CA VAL A 129 -3.96 -1.42 -10.45
C VAL A 129 -5.03 -0.63 -11.19
N GLU A 130 -5.07 -0.69 -12.51
CA GLU A 130 -6.16 -0.09 -13.31
C GLU A 130 -7.50 -0.70 -12.95
N LYS A 131 -7.58 -2.03 -12.90
CA LYS A 131 -8.81 -2.73 -12.46
C LYS A 131 -9.20 -2.33 -11.04
N PHE A 132 -8.24 -2.32 -10.12
CA PHE A 132 -8.49 -1.88 -8.75
C PHE A 132 -9.03 -0.44 -8.67
N LEU A 133 -8.53 0.48 -9.50
CA LEU A 133 -9.01 1.86 -9.55
C LEU A 133 -10.42 1.98 -10.12
N ALA A 134 -10.79 1.12 -11.07
CA ALA A 134 -12.13 1.05 -11.61
C ALA A 134 -13.13 0.52 -10.56
N ASP A 135 -12.75 -0.55 -9.86
CA ASP A 135 -13.58 -1.20 -8.84
C ASP A 135 -13.67 -0.37 -7.54
N PHE A 136 -12.57 0.32 -7.19
CA PHE A 136 -12.43 1.11 -5.97
C PHE A 136 -11.92 2.52 -6.28
N PRO A 137 -12.73 3.38 -6.90
CA PRO A 137 -12.31 4.73 -7.27
C PRO A 137 -11.92 5.54 -6.03
N ASN A 138 -10.88 6.36 -6.17
CA ASN A 138 -10.53 7.31 -5.12
C ASN A 138 -11.70 8.28 -4.92
N LYS A 139 -12.38 8.22 -3.77
CA LYS A 139 -13.38 9.23 -3.43
C LYS A 139 -12.66 10.59 -3.43
N PRO A 140 -13.10 11.57 -4.25
CA PRO A 140 -12.58 12.92 -4.15
C PRO A 140 -12.77 13.39 -2.71
N ARG A 141 -11.69 13.85 -2.06
CA ARG A 141 -11.80 14.49 -0.74
C ARG A 141 -12.85 15.60 -0.86
N GLY A 142 -13.71 15.79 0.14
CA GLY A 142 -14.91 16.65 0.04
C GLY A 142 -14.69 18.04 -0.58
N LEU A 143 -13.49 18.61 -0.44
CA LEU A 143 -13.08 19.86 -1.10
C LEU A 143 -13.07 19.78 -2.64
N SER A 144 -12.64 18.66 -3.21
CA SER A 144 -12.67 18.44 -4.67
C SER A 144 -14.09 18.31 -5.22
N LYS A 145 -15.03 17.71 -4.47
CA LYS A 145 -16.46 17.68 -4.88
C LYS A 145 -17.06 19.08 -4.86
N ILE A 146 -16.78 19.87 -3.84
CA ILE A 146 -17.24 21.27 -3.75
C ILE A 146 -16.62 22.11 -4.87
N ARG A 147 -15.32 21.93 -5.14
CA ARG A 147 -14.61 22.67 -6.20
C ARG A 147 -15.08 22.28 -7.60
N LEU A 148 -15.32 20.99 -7.85
CA LEU A 148 -15.88 20.48 -9.11
C LEU A 148 -17.34 20.91 -9.29
N ALA A 149 -18.15 20.90 -8.22
CA ALA A 149 -19.51 21.41 -8.27
C ALA A 149 -19.55 22.92 -8.52
N ARG A 150 -18.58 23.69 -8.01
CA ARG A 150 -18.44 25.12 -8.29
C ARG A 150 -18.03 25.38 -9.74
N LEU A 151 -17.03 24.67 -10.25
CA LEU A 151 -16.60 24.76 -11.66
C LEU A 151 -17.72 24.38 -12.65
N ALA A 152 -18.52 23.37 -12.35
CA ALA A 152 -19.67 22.99 -13.17
C ALA A 152 -20.79 24.05 -13.16
N LYS A 153 -20.86 24.88 -12.11
CA LYS A 153 -21.86 25.95 -11.97
C LYS A 153 -21.42 27.26 -12.64
N ASP A 154 -20.12 27.45 -12.81
CA ASP A 154 -19.55 28.64 -13.46
C ASP A 154 -19.50 28.50 -15.01
N HIS A 155 -19.82 27.31 -15.54
CA HIS A 155 -19.77 26.98 -16.97
C HIS A 155 -21.10 26.42 -17.55
N GLY A 156 -22.21 26.54 -16.81
CA GLY A 156 -23.57 26.25 -17.29
C GLY A 156 -24.44 27.49 -17.18
#